data_AF-A0AAV3YZ88-F1
#
_entry.id   AF-A0AAV3YZ88-F1
#
_cell.length_a   1.000
_cell.length_b   1.000
_cell.length_c   1.000
_cell.angle_alpha   90.00
_cell.angle_beta   90.00
_cell.angle_gamma   90.00
#
_symmetry.space_group_name_H-M   'P 1'
#
loop_
_entity.id
_entity.type
_entity.pdbx_description
1 polymer ?
#
loop_
_entity_poly.entity_id
_entity_poly.type
_entity_poly.pdbx_seq_one_letter_code
_entity_poly.pdbx_strand_id
1 'polypeptide(L)'
;MTFTVAEQQITTVSQEPVKSLGRWYDSSMKDTRRGAETLELASESLLAINKCGLQGKFKIWCLQFMFIPKLLWPHLVHDICSTTVEAIEATNTRKWLGFLRMYCRKAKLKLPLKSILEEYKCGKARFLTMLEKSDDPVVKTVQPSLKSQRKWKVTEAVDEAKECLKLKEVIGQTQTDRRGLGSTKAKWWSKTEGKEKGT
;
A
#
# COMPACT_ATOMS: atom_id res chain seq x y z
N MET A 1 -3.73 38.80 7.41
CA MET A 1 -2.27 38.93 7.55
C MET A 1 -1.64 38.50 6.23
N THR A 2 -0.89 39.38 5.59
CA THR A 2 -0.18 39.11 4.34
C THR A 2 1.29 38.90 4.68
N PHE A 3 1.83 37.72 4.36
CA PHE A 3 3.23 37.39 4.59
C PHE A 3 4.03 37.70 3.32
N THR A 4 5.09 38.49 3.44
CA THR A 4 6.00 38.83 2.34
C THR A 4 7.39 38.26 2.65
N VAL A 5 7.94 37.49 1.71
CA VAL A 5 9.33 37.00 1.75
C VAL A 5 9.94 37.35 0.40
N ALA A 6 11.08 38.05 0.41
CA ALA A 6 11.79 38.48 -0.80
C ALA A 6 10.89 39.15 -1.86
N GLU A 7 10.09 40.12 -1.44
CA GLU A 7 9.16 40.92 -2.29
C GLU A 7 8.00 40.14 -2.94
N GLN A 8 7.92 38.82 -2.72
CA GLN A 8 6.81 38.01 -3.20
C GLN A 8 5.77 37.81 -2.09
N GLN A 9 4.52 38.15 -2.38
CA GLN A 9 3.41 37.97 -1.45
C GLN A 9 3.02 36.49 -1.42
N ILE A 10 3.22 35.83 -0.29
CA ILE A 10 2.83 34.44 -0.10
C ILE A 10 1.30 34.41 0.07
N THR A 11 0.62 33.76 -0.87
CA THR A 11 -0.83 33.52 -0.80
C THR A 11 -1.13 32.67 0.42
N THR A 12 -2.21 33.00 1.13
CA THR A 12 -2.61 32.19 2.29
C THR A 12 -3.11 30.84 1.79
N VAL A 13 -2.99 29.78 2.58
CA VAL A 13 -3.50 28.42 2.26
C VAL A 13 -5.01 28.40 1.89
N SER A 14 -5.74 29.47 2.25
CA SER A 14 -7.14 29.69 1.86
C SER A 14 -7.33 30.17 0.42
N GLN A 15 -6.34 30.82 -0.17
CA GLN A 15 -6.38 31.30 -1.55
C GLN A 15 -5.81 30.26 -2.52
N GLU A 16 -4.65 29.69 -2.18
CA GLU A 16 -4.00 28.66 -2.99
C GLU A 16 -3.51 27.50 -2.12
N PRO A 17 -3.74 26.25 -2.55
CA PRO A 17 -3.28 25.09 -1.82
C PRO A 17 -1.77 24.95 -1.95
N VAL A 18 -1.10 24.65 -0.84
CA VAL A 18 0.36 24.53 -0.80
C VAL A 18 0.77 23.07 -0.94
N LYS A 19 1.79 22.80 -1.76
CA LYS A 19 2.36 21.46 -1.90
C LYS A 19 3.63 21.33 -1.06
N SER A 20 3.69 20.33 -0.18
CA SER A 20 4.91 19.96 0.55
C SER A 20 5.08 18.44 0.58
N LEU A 21 6.28 17.97 0.24
CA LEU A 21 6.65 16.55 0.18
C LEU A 21 5.69 15.67 -0.65
N GLY A 22 5.09 16.24 -1.69
CA GLY A 22 4.11 15.56 -2.53
C GLY A 22 2.66 15.61 -2.02
N ARG A 23 2.43 16.07 -0.79
CA ARG A 23 1.09 16.27 -0.21
C ARG A 23 0.62 17.70 -0.47
N TRP A 24 -0.64 17.82 -0.88
CA TRP A 24 -1.32 19.11 -1.02
C TRP A 24 -2.07 19.44 0.27
N TYR A 25 -1.91 20.67 0.73
CA TYR A 25 -2.57 21.22 1.91
C TYR A 25 -3.54 22.31 1.45
N ASP A 26 -4.82 22.00 1.60
CA ASP A 26 -5.92 22.95 1.37
C ASP A 26 -6.39 23.52 2.73
N SER A 27 -7.13 24.63 2.73
CA SER A 27 -7.66 25.26 3.96
C SER A 27 -8.51 24.34 4.85
N SER A 28 -9.14 23.33 4.26
CA SER A 28 -9.92 22.30 4.97
C SER A 28 -9.05 21.31 5.76
N MET A 29 -7.76 21.20 5.43
CA MET A 29 -6.80 20.21 5.96
C MET A 29 -7.29 18.74 5.87
N LYS A 30 -8.34 18.47 5.10
CA LYS A 30 -8.94 17.14 4.91
C LYS A 30 -8.51 16.57 3.57
N ASP A 31 -8.14 15.29 3.57
CA ASP A 31 -7.77 14.55 2.35
C ASP A 31 -8.97 14.01 1.55
N THR A 32 -10.21 14.29 1.95
CA THR A 32 -11.42 13.73 1.31
C THR A 32 -11.50 14.02 -0.19
N ARG A 33 -11.21 15.27 -0.58
CA ARG A 33 -11.20 15.69 -1.99
C ARG A 33 -10.13 14.94 -2.79
N ARG A 34 -8.94 14.76 -2.21
CA ARG A 34 -7.82 14.06 -2.86
C ARG A 34 -8.08 12.57 -3.02
N GLY A 35 -8.79 11.97 -2.06
CA GLY A 35 -9.30 10.60 -2.19
C GLY A 35 -10.25 10.43 -3.39
N ALA A 36 -11.14 11.41 -3.62
CA ALA A 36 -12.03 11.42 -4.79
C ALA A 36 -11.28 11.63 -6.11
N GLU A 37 -10.33 12.58 -6.16
CA GLU A 37 -9.50 12.81 -7.36
C GLU A 37 -8.66 11.57 -7.72
N THR A 38 -8.11 10.89 -6.71
CA THR A 38 -7.35 9.64 -6.92
C THR A 38 -8.23 8.52 -7.47
N LEU A 39 -9.49 8.47 -7.02
CA LEU A 39 -10.50 7.53 -7.52
C LEU A 39 -10.86 7.75 -8.98
N GLU A 40 -11.08 9.01 -9.36
CA GLU A 40 -11.40 9.39 -10.74
C GLU A 40 -10.23 9.03 -11.65
N LEU A 41 -9.00 9.44 -11.29
CA LEU A 41 -7.79 9.10 -12.02
C LEU A 41 -7.59 7.58 -12.15
N ALA A 42 -7.86 6.84 -11.07
CA ALA A 42 -7.77 5.38 -11.06
C ALA A 42 -8.79 4.75 -12.03
N SER A 43 -10.02 5.25 -12.01
CA SER A 43 -11.11 4.79 -12.87
C SER A 43 -10.83 5.09 -14.34
N GLU A 44 -10.39 6.30 -14.66
CA GLU A 44 -9.97 6.69 -16.01
C GLU A 44 -8.80 5.84 -16.52
N SER A 45 -7.79 5.62 -15.67
CA SER A 45 -6.64 4.78 -16.02
C SER A 45 -7.06 3.33 -16.30
N LEU A 46 -7.97 2.77 -15.50
CA LEU A 46 -8.51 1.44 -15.72
C LEU A 46 -9.38 1.36 -16.99
N LEU A 47 -10.17 2.39 -17.28
CA LEU A 47 -10.94 2.48 -18.52
C LEU A 47 -10.04 2.56 -19.74
N ALA A 48 -8.93 3.31 -19.67
CA ALA A 48 -7.93 3.36 -20.73
C ALA A 48 -7.28 1.99 -20.98
N ILE A 49 -6.90 1.27 -19.91
CA ILE A 49 -6.40 -0.12 -20.02
C ILE A 49 -7.50 -1.05 -20.56
N ASN A 50 -8.77 -0.83 -20.22
CA ASN A 50 -9.83 -1.67 -20.75
C ASN A 50 -10.03 -1.46 -22.27
N LYS A 51 -9.97 -0.20 -22.71
CA LYS A 51 -10.13 0.22 -24.11
C LYS A 51 -8.95 -0.15 -24.99
N CYS A 52 -7.76 -0.39 -24.44
CA CYS A 52 -6.65 -0.84 -25.26
C CYS A 52 -6.96 -2.20 -25.93
N GLY A 53 -6.59 -2.35 -27.19
CA GLY A 53 -6.76 -3.58 -27.97
C GLY A 53 -5.85 -4.73 -27.55
N LEU A 54 -5.23 -4.67 -26.37
CA LEU A 54 -4.31 -5.68 -25.86
C LEU A 54 -5.05 -6.94 -25.40
N GLN A 55 -4.38 -8.09 -25.51
CA GLN A 55 -4.86 -9.35 -24.92
C GLN A 55 -4.94 -9.26 -23.39
N GLY A 56 -5.83 -10.03 -22.76
CA GLY A 56 -6.07 -9.99 -21.31
C GLY A 56 -4.81 -10.13 -20.44
N LYS A 57 -3.86 -10.99 -20.85
CA LYS A 57 -2.56 -11.16 -20.16
C LYS A 57 -1.73 -9.87 -20.09
N PHE A 58 -1.72 -9.07 -21.17
CA PHE A 58 -0.97 -7.82 -21.21
C PHE A 58 -1.70 -6.71 -20.42
N LYS A 59 -3.04 -6.72 -20.39
CA LYS A 59 -3.82 -5.83 -19.51
C LYS A 59 -3.52 -6.08 -18.03
N ILE A 60 -3.40 -7.36 -17.65
CA ILE A 60 -3.00 -7.75 -16.29
C ILE A 60 -1.56 -7.31 -16.00
N TRP A 61 -0.65 -7.44 -16.97
CA TRP A 61 0.71 -6.94 -16.83
C TRP A 61 0.73 -5.42 -16.59
N CYS A 62 -0.03 -4.64 -17.38
CA CYS A 62 -0.18 -3.20 -17.17
C CYS A 62 -0.78 -2.89 -15.78
N LEU A 63 -1.74 -3.68 -15.31
CA LEU A 63 -2.28 -3.54 -13.97
C LEU A 63 -1.19 -3.72 -12.91
N GLN A 64 -0.41 -4.80 -13.01
CA GLN A 64 0.59 -5.18 -12.02
C GLN A 64 1.78 -4.22 -11.97
N PHE A 65 2.26 -3.78 -13.13
CA PHE A 65 3.54 -3.07 -13.25
C PHE A 65 3.41 -1.58 -13.56
N MET A 66 2.25 -1.10 -14.03
CA MET A 66 2.02 0.34 -14.25
C MET A 66 1.01 0.90 -13.26
N PHE A 67 -0.16 0.27 -13.17
CA PHE A 67 -1.28 0.82 -12.39
C PHE A 67 -1.03 0.75 -10.88
N ILE A 68 -0.64 -0.43 -10.36
CA ILE A 68 -0.39 -0.61 -8.92
C ILE A 68 0.71 0.34 -8.42
N PRO A 69 1.89 0.46 -9.07
CA PRO A 69 2.92 1.42 -8.64
C PRO A 69 2.44 2.88 -8.68
N LYS A 70 1.68 3.27 -9.72
CA LYS A 70 1.11 4.62 -9.83
C LYS A 70 0.12 4.91 -8.69
N LEU A 71 -0.62 3.90 -8.26
CA LEU A 71 -1.63 4.01 -7.21
C LEU A 71 -1.03 3.97 -5.80
N LEU A 72 0.11 3.31 -5.62
CA LEU A 72 0.76 3.14 -4.32
C LEU A 72 1.17 4.48 -3.69
N TRP A 73 1.69 5.41 -4.49
CA TRP A 73 2.16 6.71 -4.00
C TRP A 73 1.03 7.60 -3.44
N PRO A 74 -0.09 7.85 -4.16
CA PRO A 74 -1.26 8.54 -3.60
C PRO A 74 -1.79 7.91 -2.31
N HIS A 75 -1.77 6.58 -2.20
CA HIS A 75 -2.22 5.88 -0.99
C HIS A 75 -1.29 6.04 0.21
N LEU A 76 0.00 6.30 -0.05
CA LEU A 76 0.98 6.58 1.00
C LEU A 76 0.85 8.03 1.50
N VAL A 77 0.72 8.97 0.57
CA VAL A 77 0.69 10.41 0.86
C VAL A 77 -0.64 10.87 1.45
N HIS A 78 -1.76 10.27 1.03
CA HIS A 78 -3.09 10.62 1.49
C HIS A 78 -3.76 9.48 2.27
N ASP A 79 -4.65 9.86 3.19
CA ASP A 79 -5.50 8.92 3.91
C ASP A 79 -6.70 8.49 3.04
N ILE A 80 -6.47 7.52 2.16
CA ILE A 80 -7.51 6.91 1.30
C ILE A 80 -8.09 5.67 1.99
N CYS A 81 -9.42 5.52 1.97
CA CYS A 81 -10.12 4.37 2.58
C CYS A 81 -9.90 3.05 1.80
N SER A 82 -9.93 1.90 2.50
CA SER A 82 -9.75 0.59 1.83
C SER A 82 -10.96 0.19 0.97
N THR A 83 -12.17 0.61 1.32
CA THR A 83 -13.38 0.36 0.50
C THR A 83 -13.27 0.95 -0.90
N THR A 84 -12.57 2.07 -1.01
CA THR A 84 -12.29 2.73 -2.26
C THR A 84 -11.42 1.86 -3.18
N VAL A 85 -10.41 1.21 -2.59
CA VAL A 85 -9.53 0.28 -3.29
C VAL A 85 -10.27 -0.99 -3.73
N GLU A 86 -11.15 -1.51 -2.87
CA GLU A 86 -12.00 -2.67 -3.20
C GLU A 86 -12.89 -2.41 -4.43
N ALA A 87 -13.46 -1.21 -4.53
CA ALA A 87 -14.29 -0.81 -5.66
C ALA A 87 -13.49 -0.74 -6.98
N ILE A 88 -12.27 -0.22 -6.92
CA ILE A 88 -11.32 -0.18 -8.06
C ILE A 88 -10.96 -1.61 -8.51
N GLU A 89 -10.71 -2.53 -7.58
CA GLU A 89 -10.32 -3.90 -7.91
C GLU A 89 -11.46 -4.71 -8.54
N ALA A 90 -12.70 -4.48 -8.14
CA ALA A 90 -13.85 -5.26 -8.57
C ALA A 90 -14.28 -5.03 -10.03
N THR A 91 -14.03 -3.85 -10.60
CA THR A 91 -14.68 -3.40 -11.85
C THR A 91 -14.20 -4.12 -13.11
N ASN A 92 -12.90 -4.36 -13.27
CA ASN A 92 -12.33 -4.84 -14.55
C ASN A 92 -11.40 -6.04 -14.44
N THR A 93 -10.85 -6.33 -13.26
CA THR A 93 -9.87 -7.42 -13.08
C THR A 93 -10.46 -8.78 -13.43
N ARG A 94 -11.71 -9.05 -13.03
CA ARG A 94 -12.41 -10.31 -13.32
C ARG A 94 -12.65 -10.53 -14.82
N LYS A 95 -12.90 -9.46 -15.58
CA LYS A 95 -13.11 -9.53 -17.04
C LYS A 95 -11.82 -9.89 -17.76
N TRP A 96 -10.68 -9.31 -17.35
CA TRP A 96 -9.39 -9.55 -18.02
C TRP A 96 -8.76 -10.91 -17.69
N LEU A 97 -9.04 -11.43 -16.50
CA LEU A 97 -8.54 -12.72 -16.02
C LEU A 97 -9.30 -13.93 -16.57
N GLY A 98 -10.50 -13.71 -17.13
CA GLY A 98 -11.34 -14.77 -17.66
C GLY A 98 -11.72 -15.84 -16.62
N PHE A 99 -12.23 -16.97 -17.13
CA PHE A 99 -12.74 -18.09 -16.31
C PHE A 99 -11.65 -18.78 -15.47
N LEU A 100 -10.38 -18.76 -15.91
CA LEU A 100 -9.30 -19.57 -15.32
C LEU A 100 -8.96 -19.23 -13.86
N ARG A 101 -9.22 -18.01 -13.37
CA ARG A 101 -8.83 -17.59 -12.01
C ARG A 101 -9.98 -17.54 -11.01
N MET A 102 -11.24 -17.64 -11.45
CA MET A 102 -12.38 -17.37 -10.56
C MET A 102 -12.77 -18.56 -9.65
N TYR A 103 -12.42 -19.79 -10.02
CA TYR A 103 -12.82 -21.00 -9.27
C TYR A 103 -11.70 -21.67 -8.47
N CYS A 104 -10.46 -21.27 -8.67
CA CYS A 104 -9.32 -21.94 -8.07
C CYS A 104 -8.84 -21.26 -6.77
N ARG A 105 -9.68 -21.23 -5.72
CA ARG A 105 -9.22 -20.84 -4.37
C ARG A 105 -8.17 -21.82 -3.80
N LYS A 106 -8.09 -23.05 -4.33
CA LYS A 106 -7.23 -24.15 -3.86
C LYS A 106 -6.32 -24.76 -4.94
N ALA A 107 -6.12 -24.12 -6.10
CA ALA A 107 -5.23 -24.71 -7.10
C ALA A 107 -3.76 -24.58 -6.68
N LYS A 108 -2.98 -25.63 -6.95
CA LYS A 108 -1.51 -25.66 -6.77
C LYS A 108 -0.79 -24.59 -7.61
N LEU A 109 -1.45 -24.08 -8.65
CA LEU A 109 -0.95 -23.02 -9.52
C LEU A 109 -1.60 -21.68 -9.14
N LYS A 110 -0.98 -20.98 -8.19
CA LYS A 110 -1.32 -19.57 -7.92
C LYS A 110 -0.56 -18.71 -8.92
N LEU A 111 -1.28 -17.96 -9.76
CA LEU A 111 -0.65 -16.91 -10.55
C LEU A 111 -0.05 -15.88 -9.58
N PRO A 112 1.20 -15.44 -9.78
CA PRO A 112 1.88 -14.47 -8.92
C PRO A 112 1.35 -13.05 -9.20
N LEU A 113 0.04 -12.86 -9.05
CA LEU A 113 -0.66 -11.61 -9.25
C LEU A 113 -1.06 -11.07 -7.90
N LYS A 114 -0.55 -9.89 -7.58
CA LYS A 114 -0.82 -9.24 -6.32
C LYS A 114 -2.17 -8.52 -6.41
N SER A 115 -2.96 -8.66 -5.36
CA SER A 115 -4.20 -7.88 -5.25
C SER A 115 -3.85 -6.42 -4.96
N ILE A 116 -4.64 -5.49 -5.52
CA ILE A 116 -4.46 -4.06 -5.26
C ILE A 116 -4.66 -3.78 -3.76
N LEU A 117 -5.64 -4.46 -3.15
CA LEU A 117 -5.91 -4.37 -1.71
C LEU A 117 -4.76 -4.94 -0.88
N GLU A 118 -4.15 -6.03 -1.32
CA GLU A 118 -3.00 -6.62 -0.64
C GLU A 118 -1.80 -5.67 -0.64
N GLU A 119 -1.49 -5.04 -1.78
CA GLU A 119 -0.44 -4.02 -1.88
C GLU A 119 -0.76 -2.77 -1.06
N TYR A 120 -2.04 -2.37 -1.01
CA TYR A 120 -2.49 -1.28 -0.12
C TYR A 120 -2.22 -1.60 1.35
N LYS A 121 -2.64 -2.78 1.81
CA LYS A 121 -2.43 -3.22 3.21
C LYS A 121 -0.93 -3.31 3.52
N CYS A 122 -0.16 -3.89 2.62
CA CYS A 122 1.28 -4.02 2.77
C CYS A 122 1.95 -2.64 2.80
N GLY A 123 1.55 -1.70 1.95
CA GLY A 123 2.02 -0.32 1.95
C GLY A 123 1.76 0.40 3.28
N LYS A 124 0.55 0.28 3.84
CA LYS A 124 0.22 0.89 5.14
C LYS A 124 0.99 0.23 6.30
N ALA A 125 1.14 -1.10 6.29
CA ALA A 125 1.93 -1.83 7.29
C ALA A 125 3.42 -1.45 7.25
N ARG A 126 3.99 -1.35 6.03
CA ARG A 126 5.36 -0.85 5.79
C ARG A 126 5.53 0.56 6.33
N PHE A 127 4.59 1.44 6.05
CA PHE A 127 4.62 2.83 6.52
C PHE A 127 4.59 2.91 8.05
N LEU A 128 3.71 2.15 8.71
CA LEU A 128 3.68 2.09 10.18
C LEU A 128 5.03 1.62 10.75
N THR A 129 5.56 0.54 10.18
CA THR A 129 6.83 -0.04 10.63
C THR A 129 8.01 0.92 10.41
N MET A 130 7.96 1.74 9.35
CA MET A 130 8.95 2.77 9.08
C MET A 130 8.88 3.91 10.11
N LEU A 131 7.67 4.34 10.50
CA LEU A 131 7.49 5.36 11.54
C LEU A 131 7.99 4.86 12.91
N GLU A 132 7.71 3.61 13.27
CA GLU A 132 8.20 3.00 14.52
C GLU A 132 9.74 2.93 14.59
N LYS A 133 10.39 2.72 13.44
CA LYS A 133 11.84 2.58 13.31
C LYS A 133 12.54 3.83 12.81
N SER A 134 11.85 4.97 12.82
CA SER A 134 12.43 6.25 12.42
C SER A 134 13.62 6.60 13.34
N ASP A 135 14.71 7.08 12.75
CA ASP A 135 15.88 7.56 13.50
C ASP A 135 15.56 8.85 14.26
N ASP A 136 14.63 9.65 13.73
CA ASP A 136 14.17 10.89 14.35
C ASP A 136 13.36 10.62 15.64
N PRO A 137 13.82 11.12 16.81
CA PRO A 137 13.16 10.85 18.09
C PRO A 137 11.75 11.46 18.14
N VAL A 138 11.56 12.63 17.52
CA VAL A 138 10.25 13.32 17.48
C VAL A 138 9.22 12.47 16.76
N VAL A 139 9.57 11.91 15.59
CA VAL A 139 8.66 11.06 14.80
C VAL A 139 8.33 9.78 15.57
N LYS A 140 9.33 9.20 16.23
CA LYS A 140 9.19 7.99 17.04
C LYS A 140 8.33 8.20 18.29
N THR A 141 8.36 9.38 18.89
CA THR A 141 7.51 9.73 20.05
C THR A 141 6.09 10.06 19.63
N VAL A 142 5.91 10.81 18.53
CA VAL A 142 4.57 11.25 18.08
C VAL A 142 3.76 10.09 17.52
N GLN A 143 4.41 9.14 16.82
CA GLN A 143 3.76 7.97 16.18
C GLN A 143 2.37 8.28 15.64
N PRO A 144 2.28 9.06 14.54
CA PRO A 144 1.00 9.55 14.06
C PRO A 144 0.04 8.38 13.80
N SER A 145 -1.16 8.46 14.39
CA SER A 145 -2.17 7.43 14.25
C SER A 145 -2.58 7.32 12.79
N LEU A 146 -2.27 6.19 12.14
CA LEU A 146 -2.74 5.95 10.78
C LEU A 146 -4.25 5.78 10.81
N LYS A 147 -4.95 6.59 10.02
CA LYS A 147 -6.40 6.45 9.85
C LYS A 147 -6.68 5.16 9.08
N SER A 148 -6.88 4.10 9.83
CA SER A 148 -7.33 2.81 9.32
C SER A 148 -8.83 2.67 9.52
N GLN A 149 -9.51 2.06 8.56
CA GLN A 149 -10.97 1.93 8.59
C GLN A 149 -11.44 0.93 9.66
N ARG A 150 -12.70 1.02 10.09
CA ARG A 150 -13.34 0.08 11.04
C ARG A 150 -13.17 -1.40 10.67
N LYS A 151 -13.09 -1.74 9.37
CA LYS A 151 -12.99 -3.13 8.89
C LYS A 151 -11.60 -3.75 9.07
N TRP A 152 -10.55 -2.93 9.10
CA TRP A 152 -9.17 -3.42 9.19
C TRP A 152 -8.31 -2.36 9.83
N LYS A 153 -7.61 -2.72 10.91
CA LYS A 153 -6.69 -1.83 11.62
C LYS A 153 -5.25 -2.25 11.35
N VAL A 154 -4.43 -1.29 10.93
CA VAL A 154 -3.01 -1.54 10.59
C VAL A 154 -2.23 -2.00 11.81
N THR A 155 -2.43 -1.38 12.97
CA THR A 155 -1.70 -1.69 14.21
C THR A 155 -1.91 -3.15 14.62
N GLU A 156 -3.17 -3.57 14.76
CA GLU A 156 -3.54 -4.95 15.11
C GLU A 156 -2.97 -5.96 14.12
N ALA A 157 -3.04 -5.68 12.82
CA ALA A 157 -2.50 -6.57 11.78
C ALA A 157 -0.96 -6.66 11.80
N VAL A 158 -0.28 -5.56 12.12
CA VAL A 158 1.19 -5.53 12.26
C VAL A 158 1.62 -6.25 13.53
N ASP A 159 0.88 -6.09 14.63
CA ASP A 159 1.17 -6.78 15.89
C ASP A 159 0.95 -8.29 15.77
N GLU A 160 -0.16 -8.73 15.16
CA GLU A 160 -0.40 -10.14 14.83
C GLU A 160 0.72 -10.71 13.94
N ALA A 161 1.17 -9.95 12.94
CA ALA A 161 2.29 -10.36 12.10
C ALA A 161 3.60 -10.46 12.88
N LYS A 162 3.90 -9.50 13.78
CA LYS A 162 5.07 -9.54 14.68
C LYS A 162 5.00 -10.75 15.61
N GLU A 163 3.84 -11.09 16.16
CA GLU A 163 3.62 -12.26 17.00
C GLU A 163 3.81 -13.57 16.22
N CYS A 164 3.26 -13.65 15.00
CA CYS A 164 3.47 -14.80 14.12
C CYS A 164 4.95 -14.99 13.78
N LEU A 165 5.70 -13.90 13.58
CA LEU A 165 7.15 -13.96 13.38
C LEU A 165 7.86 -14.49 14.62
N LYS A 166 7.53 -13.99 15.82
CA LYS A 166 8.08 -14.50 17.09
C LYS A 166 7.76 -15.99 17.29
N LEU A 167 6.51 -16.39 17.07
CA LEU A 167 6.08 -17.79 17.15
C LEU A 167 6.89 -18.67 16.18
N LYS A 168 7.12 -18.18 14.96
CA LYS A 168 7.97 -18.87 13.97
C LYS A 168 9.42 -19.01 14.43
N GLU A 169 9.95 -18.06 15.20
CA GLU A 169 11.27 -18.19 15.82
C GLU A 169 11.28 -19.27 16.90
N VAL A 170 10.25 -19.31 17.75
CA VAL A 170 10.12 -20.29 18.84
C VAL A 170 9.98 -21.72 18.30
N ILE A 171 9.15 -21.91 17.26
CA ILE A 171 8.96 -23.19 16.58
C ILE A 171 10.27 -23.66 15.91
N GLY A 172 11.14 -22.73 15.55
CA GLY A 172 12.37 -23.02 14.85
C GLY A 172 12.15 -23.39 13.39
N GLN A 173 13.19 -23.95 12.76
CA GLN A 173 13.16 -24.28 11.34
C GLN A 173 12.48 -25.63 11.13
N THR A 174 11.28 -25.60 10.58
CA THR A 174 10.55 -26.82 10.20
C THR A 174 10.99 -27.33 8.84
N GLN A 175 10.85 -28.63 8.62
CA GLN A 175 11.12 -29.25 7.33
C GLN A 175 10.02 -28.85 6.33
N THR A 176 10.32 -27.96 5.39
CA THR A 176 9.36 -27.51 4.36
C THR A 176 9.39 -28.39 3.11
N ASP A 177 10.50 -29.07 2.85
CA ASP A 177 10.76 -29.87 1.64
C ASP A 177 11.35 -31.24 1.99
N ARG A 178 11.35 -32.15 1.01
CA ARG A 178 12.02 -33.46 1.11
C ARG A 178 13.56 -33.37 1.15
N ARG A 179 14.13 -32.16 1.11
CA ARG A 179 15.58 -31.91 1.17
C ARG A 179 16.19 -32.08 2.57
N GLY A 180 15.35 -32.28 3.59
CA GLY A 180 15.79 -32.47 4.98
C GLY A 180 15.98 -31.16 5.76
N LEU A 181 16.09 -31.28 7.08
CA LEU A 181 16.36 -30.17 8.00
C LEU A 181 17.75 -29.57 7.72
N GLY A 182 17.86 -28.24 7.76
CA GLY A 182 19.14 -27.53 7.55
C GLY A 182 19.53 -27.27 6.09
N SER A 183 18.76 -27.74 5.10
CA SER A 183 19.04 -27.47 3.68
C SER A 183 18.86 -25.98 3.29
N THR A 184 18.03 -25.25 4.03
CA THR A 184 17.78 -23.82 3.81
C THR A 184 18.33 -23.00 4.97
N LYS A 185 18.84 -21.78 4.71
CA LYS A 185 19.24 -20.85 5.78
C LYS A 185 17.99 -20.14 6.31
N ALA A 186 17.64 -20.34 7.57
CA ALA A 186 16.58 -19.57 8.22
C ALA A 186 17.04 -18.13 8.49
N LYS A 187 16.26 -17.16 8.00
CA LYS A 187 16.35 -15.77 8.45
C LYS A 187 15.42 -15.59 9.66
N TRP A 188 16.02 -15.23 10.79
CA TRP A 188 15.31 -14.96 12.04
C TRP A 188 14.97 -13.47 12.14
N TRP A 189 13.75 -13.16 12.51
CA TRP A 189 13.25 -11.79 12.66
C TRP A 189 13.99 -10.98 13.73
N SER A 190 14.36 -11.63 14.83
CA SER A 190 15.21 -11.07 15.88
C SER A 190 16.55 -10.58 15.35
N LYS A 191 17.13 -11.33 14.40
CA LYS A 191 18.45 -11.08 13.80
C LYS A 191 18.42 -10.20 12.55
N THR A 192 17.26 -9.87 11.99
CA THR A 192 17.18 -8.93 10.87
C THR A 192 17.36 -7.50 11.38
N GLU A 193 18.05 -6.65 10.63
CA GLU A 193 18.23 -5.23 10.98
C GLU A 193 17.79 -4.32 9.82
N GLY A 194 17.43 -3.08 10.15
CA GLY A 194 17.08 -2.06 9.16
C GLY A 194 15.88 -2.40 8.28
N LYS A 195 16.02 -2.18 6.97
CA LYS A 195 14.96 -2.30 5.96
C LYS A 195 14.38 -3.73 5.84
N GLU A 196 15.16 -4.77 6.17
CA GLU A 196 14.70 -6.16 6.12
C GLU A 196 13.60 -6.45 7.16
N LYS A 197 13.52 -5.67 8.24
CA LYS A 197 12.42 -5.76 9.20
C LYS A 197 11.16 -5.01 8.75
N GLY A 198 11.12 -4.40 7.57
CA GLY A 198 9.96 -3.65 7.09
C GLY A 198 9.27 -4.29 5.88
N THR A 199 9.96 -5.20 5.19
CA THR A 199 9.52 -5.90 3.97
C THR A 199 8.73 -7.15 4.28
#